data_AF-A0A9R1UAW2-F1
#
_entry.id   AF-A0A9R1UAW2-F1
#
_cell.length_a   1.000
_cell.length_b   1.000
_cell.length_c   1.000
_cell.angle_alpha   90.00
_cell.angle_beta   90.00
_cell.angle_gamma   90.00
#
_symmetry.space_group_name_H-M   'P 1'
#
loop_
_entity.id
_entity.type
_entity.pdbx_description
1 polymer ?
#
loop_
_entity_poly.entity_id
_entity_poly.type
_entity_poly.pdbx_seq_one_letter_code
_entity_poly.pdbx_strand_id
1 'polypeptide(L)'
;MAKNRSEIEAAKQQLILDNPCHEESEGSRRCLEKNNYNYDACTLYFDNFKACKKFWNEVKWSRKRQGITPPLPLPDDRKKIKAEYMEKMRR
;
A
#
# COMPACT_ATOMS: atom_id res chain seq x y z
N MET A 1 -26.10 -12.45 1.15
CA MET A 1 -26.46 -11.08 0.73
C MET A 1 -25.45 -10.66 -0.33
N ALA A 2 -25.86 -10.49 -1.59
CA ALA A 2 -24.99 -10.00 -2.64
C ALA A 2 -24.87 -8.48 -2.49
N LYS A 3 -23.67 -7.96 -2.24
CA LYS A 3 -23.42 -6.52 -2.16
C LYS A 3 -23.66 -5.91 -3.54
N ASN A 4 -24.29 -4.75 -3.60
CA ASN A 4 -24.49 -4.03 -4.86
C ASN A 4 -23.18 -3.39 -5.35
N ARG A 5 -23.13 -2.98 -6.62
CA ARG A 5 -21.93 -2.42 -7.25
C ARG A 5 -21.37 -1.21 -6.49
N SER A 6 -22.24 -0.32 -6.01
CA SER A 6 -21.86 0.86 -5.23
C SER A 6 -21.23 0.51 -3.87
N GLU A 7 -21.74 -0.50 -3.18
CA GLU A 7 -21.17 -0.99 -1.92
C GLU A 7 -19.80 -1.64 -2.12
N ILE A 8 -19.62 -2.33 -3.26
CA ILE A 8 -18.34 -2.94 -3.65
C ILE A 8 -17.30 -1.85 -3.95
N GLU A 9 -17.68 -0.80 -4.69
CA GLU A 9 -16.79 0.33 -4.98
C GLU A 9 -16.40 1.10 -3.72
N ALA A 10 -17.36 1.39 -2.83
CA ALA A 10 -17.10 2.03 -1.55
C ALA A 10 -16.17 1.21 -0.65
N ALA A 11 -16.39 -0.11 -0.56
CA ALA A 11 -15.50 -1.01 0.19
C ALA A 11 -14.08 -1.04 -0.39
N LYS A 12 -13.93 -0.95 -1.71
CA LYS A 12 -12.63 -0.88 -2.37
C LYS A 12 -11.93 0.45 -2.08
N GLN A 13 -12.66 1.57 -2.08
CA GLN A 13 -12.11 2.86 -1.69
C GLN A 13 -11.69 2.89 -0.22
N GLN A 14 -12.49 2.32 0.67
CA GLN A 14 -12.13 2.18 2.09
C GLN A 14 -10.87 1.32 2.27
N LEU A 15 -10.76 0.21 1.53
CA LEU A 15 -9.55 -0.64 1.57
C LEU A 15 -8.30 0.11 1.09
N ILE A 16 -8.42 0.95 0.06
CA ILE A 16 -7.33 1.82 -0.40
C ILE A 16 -7.01 2.86 0.66
N LEU A 17 -8.01 3.43 1.34
CA LEU A 17 -7.82 4.39 2.43
C LEU A 17 -7.05 3.75 3.60
N ASP A 18 -7.40 2.55 4.02
CA ASP A 18 -6.80 1.91 5.20
C ASP A 18 -5.45 1.22 4.91
N ASN A 19 -5.28 0.68 3.71
CA ASN A 19 -4.09 -0.04 3.30
C ASN A 19 -3.36 0.67 2.15
N PRO A 20 -2.29 1.42 2.44
CA PRO A 20 -1.51 2.12 1.43
C PRO A 20 -0.63 1.19 0.56
N CYS A 21 -0.59 -0.10 0.89
CA CYS A 21 0.12 -1.16 0.15
C CYS A 21 -0.84 -2.16 -0.50
N HIS A 22 -2.08 -1.72 -0.79
CA HIS A 22 -3.08 -2.58 -1.40
C HIS A 22 -2.63 -3.11 -2.76
N GLU A 23 -1.99 -2.28 -3.60
CA GLU A 23 -1.56 -2.68 -4.93
C GLU A 23 -0.45 -3.75 -4.88
N GLU A 24 0.52 -3.60 -3.98
CA GLU A 24 1.60 -4.56 -3.77
C GLU A 24 1.07 -5.88 -3.17
N SER A 25 0.10 -5.78 -2.25
CA SER A 25 -0.59 -6.95 -1.69
C SER A 25 -1.33 -7.72 -2.78
N GLU A 26 -2.08 -7.03 -3.64
CA GLU A 26 -2.78 -7.64 -4.76
C GLU A 26 -1.81 -8.23 -5.79
N GLY A 27 -0.69 -7.56 -6.06
CA GLY A 27 0.36 -8.06 -6.94
C GLY A 27 0.97 -9.37 -6.44
N SER A 28 1.31 -9.45 -5.15
CA SER A 28 1.83 -10.69 -4.56
C SER A 28 0.82 -11.84 -4.59
N ARG A 29 -0.47 -11.57 -4.30
CA ARG A 29 -1.55 -12.56 -4.42
C ARG A 29 -1.69 -13.08 -5.85
N ARG A 30 -1.74 -12.16 -6.83
CA ARG A 30 -1.85 -12.52 -8.26
C ARG A 30 -0.64 -13.31 -8.76
N CYS A 31 0.54 -13.00 -8.26
CA CYS A 31 1.74 -13.77 -8.59
C CYS A 31 1.60 -15.22 -8.10
N LEU A 32 1.17 -15.43 -6.84
CA LEU A 32 0.97 -16.76 -6.29
C LEU A 32 -0.08 -17.56 -7.08
N GLU A 33 -1.22 -16.93 -7.41
CA GLU A 33 -2.28 -17.55 -8.20
C GLU A 33 -1.78 -18.02 -9.58
N LYS A 34 -0.90 -17.25 -10.23
CA LYS A 34 -0.32 -17.60 -11.53
C LYS A 34 0.77 -18.67 -11.46
N ASN A 35 1.47 -18.76 -10.35
CA ASN A 35 2.64 -19.65 -10.19
C ASN A 35 2.33 -20.87 -9.31
N ASN A 36 1.06 -21.27 -9.21
CA ASN A 36 0.63 -22.42 -8.38
C ASN A 36 1.13 -22.33 -6.93
N TYR A 37 1.10 -21.12 -6.35
CA TYR A 37 1.59 -20.82 -5.01
C TYR A 37 3.09 -21.10 -4.80
N ASN A 38 3.90 -21.05 -5.87
CA ASN A 38 5.35 -21.01 -5.74
C ASN A 38 5.80 -19.65 -5.19
N TYR A 39 6.20 -19.62 -3.93
CA TYR A 39 6.64 -18.41 -3.22
C TYR A 39 7.95 -17.86 -3.77
N ASP A 40 8.88 -18.72 -4.18
CA ASP A 40 10.20 -18.30 -4.65
C ASP A 40 10.09 -17.49 -5.94
N ALA A 41 9.17 -17.90 -6.83
CA ALA A 41 8.86 -17.18 -8.07
C ALA A 41 8.28 -15.77 -7.84
N CYS A 42 7.78 -15.50 -6.63
CA CYS A 42 7.11 -14.25 -6.26
C CYS A 42 7.91 -13.38 -5.29
N THR A 43 9.18 -13.71 -5.03
CA THR A 43 10.07 -13.00 -4.09
C THR A 43 10.06 -11.49 -4.31
N LEU A 44 10.18 -11.03 -5.57
CA LEU A 44 10.17 -9.60 -5.90
C LEU A 44 8.87 -8.90 -5.46
N TYR A 45 7.72 -9.55 -5.62
CA TYR A 45 6.43 -8.99 -5.18
C TYR A 45 6.36 -8.88 -3.66
N PHE A 46 6.88 -9.87 -2.94
CA PHE A 46 6.95 -9.83 -1.48
C PHE A 46 7.90 -8.74 -0.98
N ASP A 47 9.05 -8.57 -1.63
CA ASP A 47 10.01 -7.54 -1.25
C ASP A 47 9.45 -6.14 -1.52
N ASN A 48 8.75 -5.94 -2.63
CA ASN A 48 8.00 -4.70 -2.89
C ASN A 48 6.94 -4.44 -1.82
N PHE A 49 6.18 -5.47 -1.42
CA PHE A 49 5.18 -5.35 -0.35
C PHE A 49 5.81 -5.01 1.01
N LYS A 50 6.92 -5.65 1.37
CA LYS A 50 7.68 -5.34 2.59
C LYS A 50 8.22 -3.91 2.57
N ALA A 51 8.79 -3.48 1.44
CA ALA A 51 9.31 -2.13 1.25
C ALA A 51 8.20 -1.09 1.40
N CYS A 52 7.03 -1.33 0.79
CA CYS A 52 5.87 -0.47 0.93
C CYS A 52 5.45 -0.34 2.41
N LYS A 53 5.32 -1.46 3.14
CA LYS A 53 4.94 -1.44 4.56
C LYS A 53 5.94 -0.66 5.40
N LYS A 54 7.25 -0.86 5.15
CA LYS A 54 8.31 -0.15 5.87
C LYS A 54 8.20 1.35 5.66
N PHE A 55 8.09 1.79 4.41
CA PHE A 55 7.94 3.19 4.05
C PHE A 55 6.72 3.85 4.73
N TRP A 56 5.54 3.24 4.62
CA TRP A 56 4.34 3.84 5.21
C TRP A 56 4.32 3.80 6.73
N ASN A 57 4.96 2.81 7.34
CA ASN A 57 5.19 2.83 8.79
C ASN A 57 6.04 4.04 9.16
N GLU A 58 7.19 4.27 8.51
CA GLU A 58 8.05 5.42 8.78
C GLU A 58 7.30 6.75 8.61
N VAL A 59 6.49 6.89 7.55
CA VAL A 59 5.63 8.07 7.34
C VAL A 59 4.63 8.24 8.49
N LYS A 60 3.93 7.18 8.89
CA LYS A 60 2.98 7.21 10.02
C LYS A 60 3.66 7.62 11.32
N TRP A 61 4.83 7.05 11.61
CA TRP A 61 5.63 7.40 12.79
C TRP A 61 6.09 8.86 12.76
N SER A 62 6.58 9.34 11.60
CA SER A 62 6.99 10.73 11.43
C SER A 62 5.83 11.71 11.64
N ARG A 63 4.67 11.45 11.01
CA ARG A 63 3.46 12.29 11.15
C ARG A 63 2.94 12.31 12.57
N LYS A 64 2.94 11.15 13.26
CA LYS A 64 2.56 11.05 14.68
C LYS A 64 3.48 11.89 15.57
N ARG A 65 4.80 11.87 15.34
CA ARG A 65 5.77 12.71 16.08
C ARG A 65 5.55 14.21 15.85
N GLN A 66 5.05 14.59 14.68
CA GLN A 66 4.71 15.98 14.33
C GLN A 66 3.31 16.39 14.80
N GLY A 67 2.55 15.50 15.45
CA GLY A 67 1.17 15.79 15.88
C GLY A 67 0.14 15.84 14.75
N ILE A 68 0.48 15.37 13.54
CA ILE A 68 -0.39 15.44 12.37
C ILE A 68 -1.39 14.28 12.37
N THR A 69 -2.69 14.60 12.34
CA THR A 69 -3.80 13.63 12.26
C THR A 69 -4.59 13.86 10.96
N PRO A 70 -4.94 12.81 10.18
CA PRO A 70 -4.67 11.39 10.42
C PRO A 70 -3.19 10.98 10.20
N PRO A 71 -2.70 9.95 10.91
CA PRO A 71 -1.33 9.46 10.77
C PRO A 71 -1.03 8.90 9.38
N LEU A 72 -2.04 8.36 8.70
CA LEU A 72 -1.94 7.92 7.32
C LEU A 72 -2.46 9.03 6.39
N PRO A 73 -1.69 9.46 5.39
CA PRO A 73 -2.13 10.49 4.45
C PRO A 73 -3.22 9.97 3.50
N LEU A 74 -4.02 10.90 2.99
CA LEU A 74 -5.08 10.63 2.01
C LEU A 74 -4.47 10.14 0.69
N PRO A 75 -5.21 9.32 -0.11
CA PRO A 75 -4.70 8.73 -1.34
C PRO A 75 -4.07 9.71 -2.32
N ASP A 76 -4.61 10.93 -2.43
CA ASP A 76 -4.10 11.97 -3.34
C ASP A 76 -2.70 12.46 -2.95
N ASP A 77 -2.46 12.61 -1.64
CA ASP A 77 -1.16 13.05 -1.10
C ASP A 77 -0.10 11.95 -1.16
N ARG A 78 -0.52 10.68 -1.23
CA ARG A 78 0.42 9.54 -1.20
C ARG A 78 1.38 9.55 -2.37
N LYS A 79 0.90 9.94 -3.55
CA LYS A 79 1.73 10.03 -4.76
C LYS A 79 2.85 11.05 -4.57
N LYS A 80 2.52 12.21 -3.98
CA LYS A 80 3.49 13.28 -3.71
C LYS A 80 4.50 12.87 -2.65
N ILE A 81 4.05 12.31 -1.52
CA ILE A 81 4.93 11.85 -0.44
C ILE A 81 5.88 10.74 -0.91
N LYS A 82 5.37 9.80 -1.73
CA LYS A 82 6.20 8.73 -2.33
C LYS A 82 7.24 9.33 -3.30
N ALA A 83 6.85 10.28 -4.14
CA ALA A 83 7.79 10.94 -5.06
C ALA A 83 8.90 11.69 -4.31
N GLU A 84 8.54 12.48 -3.29
CA GLU A 84 9.50 13.20 -2.45
C GLU A 84 10.46 12.25 -1.72
N TYR A 85 9.97 11.12 -1.22
CA TYR A 85 10.82 10.10 -0.60
C TYR A 85 11.78 9.46 -1.60
N MET A 86 11.29 9.08 -2.78
CA MET A 86 12.15 8.49 -3.82
C MET A 86 13.24 9.46 -4.26
N GLU A 87 12.94 10.76 -4.32
CA GLU A 87 13.94 11.78 -4.64
C GLU A 87 15.00 11.91 -3.54
N LYS A 88 14.58 11.86 -2.26
CA LYS A 88 15.53 11.86 -1.12
C LYS A 88 16.43 10.63 -1.10
N MET A 89 15.93 9.47 -1.53
CA MET A 89 16.69 8.21 -1.58
C MET A 89 17.62 8.10 -2.79
N ARG A 90 17.47 8.97 -3.79
CA ARG A 90 18.37 9.05 -4.97
C ARG A 90 19.63 9.89 -4.74
N ARG A 91 19.65 10.70 -3.69
CA ARG A 91 20.81 11.50 -3.26
C ARG A 91 21.67 10.72 -2.29
#